data_AF-A0A063BTM8-F1
#
_entry.id   AF-A0A063BTM8-F1
#
_cell.length_a   1.000
_cell.length_b   1.000
_cell.length_c   1.000
_cell.angle_alpha   90.00
_cell.angle_beta   90.00
_cell.angle_gamma   90.00
#
_symmetry.space_group_name_H-M   'P 1'
#
loop_
_entity.id
_entity.type
_entity.pdbx_description
1 polymer ?
#
loop_
_entity_poly.entity_id
_entity_poly.type
_entity_poly.pdbx_seq_one_letter_code
_entity_poly.pdbx_strand_id
1 'polypeptide(L)'
;MEIPPIIRLAILGAIALLDIVSLGLLAYVVNAWSYDYNVGFETYHVTAPASVNFMLFNTVWTILVLVYLTVVPRLLASLYHSLIALVLLAVTTLFWFAGSIALAVRLGAHTCGGGDFCTSYQSAQAATAFGFFIWALFTALLVFEALGFLQHGIKGRANADGTGTQMTSQTAPETYPQAPQAAQV
;
A
#
# COMPACT_ATOMS: atom_id res chain seq x y z
N MET A 1 9.88 13.68 -1.97
CA MET A 1 8.75 14.55 -2.38
C MET A 1 7.58 14.13 -1.54
N GLU A 2 7.22 14.90 -0.52
CA GLU A 2 6.15 14.51 0.41
C GLU A 2 4.80 14.76 -0.25
N ILE A 3 3.94 13.73 -0.32
CA ILE A 3 2.58 13.90 -0.80
C ILE A 3 1.86 14.83 0.18
N PRO A 4 1.22 15.92 -0.28
CA PRO A 4 0.43 16.77 0.59
C PRO A 4 -0.57 15.93 1.42
N PRO A 5 -0.72 16.19 2.73
CA PRO A 5 -1.56 15.37 3.60
C PRO A 5 -2.99 15.18 3.07
N ILE A 6 -3.54 16.23 2.44
CA ILE A 6 -4.87 16.22 1.82
C ILE A 6 -4.94 15.19 0.68
N ILE A 7 -3.94 15.17 -0.21
CA ILE A 7 -3.88 14.25 -1.34
C ILE A 7 -3.74 12.81 -0.84
N ARG A 8 -2.90 12.58 0.17
CA ARG A 8 -2.75 11.24 0.77
C ARG A 8 -4.08 10.74 1.34
N LEU A 9 -4.81 11.59 2.08
CA LEU A 9 -6.12 11.22 2.62
C LEU A 9 -7.17 11.00 1.53
N ALA A 10 -7.16 11.80 0.46
CA ALA A 10 -8.04 11.61 -0.68
C ALA A 10 -7.80 10.26 -1.37
N ILE A 11 -6.54 9.86 -1.58
CA ILE A 11 -6.19 8.56 -2.16
C ILE A 11 -6.65 7.42 -1.24
N LEU A 12 -6.37 7.50 0.06
CA LEU A 12 -6.81 6.47 1.02
C LEU A 12 -8.33 6.37 1.09
N GLY A 13 -9.05 7.50 1.00
CA GLY A 13 -10.52 7.51 0.93
C GLY A 13 -11.05 6.87 -0.36
N ALA A 14 -10.41 7.14 -1.50
CA ALA A 14 -10.76 6.50 -2.77
C ALA A 14 -10.52 4.97 -2.73
N ILE A 15 -9.40 4.54 -2.15
CA ILE A 15 -9.12 3.11 -1.93
C ILE A 15 -10.20 2.50 -1.04
N ALA A 16 -10.52 3.13 0.10
CA ALA A 16 -11.54 2.62 1.02
C ALA A 16 -12.92 2.48 0.35
N LEU A 17 -13.31 3.45 -0.48
CA LEU A 17 -14.57 3.39 -1.22
C LEU A 17 -14.59 2.22 -2.22
N LEU A 18 -13.54 2.10 -3.02
CA LEU A 18 -13.42 1.01 -4.00
C LEU A 18 -13.37 -0.36 -3.32
N ASP A 19 -12.72 -0.44 -2.16
CA ASP A 19 -12.60 -1.65 -1.36
C ASP A 19 -13.95 -2.09 -0.79
N ILE A 20 -14.76 -1.16 -0.25
CA ILE A 20 -16.12 -1.44 0.22
C ILE A 20 -17.02 -1.94 -0.92
N VAL A 21 -16.94 -1.30 -2.09
CA VAL A 21 -17.68 -1.75 -3.28
C VAL A 21 -17.24 -3.16 -3.70
N SER A 22 -15.93 -3.42 -3.70
CA SER A 22 -15.37 -4.73 -4.02
C SER A 22 -15.80 -5.80 -3.01
N LEU A 23 -15.84 -5.48 -1.72
CA LEU A 23 -16.31 -6.36 -0.65
C LEU A 23 -17.76 -6.79 -0.90
N GLY A 24 -18.65 -5.84 -1.23
CA GLY A 24 -20.05 -6.14 -1.54
C GLY A 24 -20.20 -7.04 -2.76
N LEU A 25 -19.50 -6.73 -3.85
CA LEU A 25 -19.52 -7.54 -5.08
C LEU A 25 -18.98 -8.95 -4.85
N LEU A 26 -17.83 -9.08 -4.17
CA LEU A 26 -17.20 -10.36 -3.91
C LEU A 26 -18.02 -11.20 -2.93
N ALA A 27 -18.63 -10.60 -1.90
CA ALA A 27 -19.52 -11.30 -0.99
C ALA A 27 -20.76 -11.85 -1.71
N TYR A 28 -21.34 -11.06 -2.62
CA TYR A 28 -22.43 -11.52 -3.47
C TYR A 28 -22.00 -12.68 -4.37
N VAL A 29 -20.83 -12.59 -5.02
CA VAL A 29 -20.29 -13.67 -5.87
C VAL A 29 -20.04 -14.94 -5.06
N VAL A 30 -19.47 -14.84 -3.85
CA VAL A 30 -19.26 -15.99 -2.97
C VAL A 30 -20.59 -16.66 -2.63
N ASN A 31 -21.61 -15.88 -2.27
CA ASN A 31 -22.93 -16.41 -1.97
C ASN A 31 -23.59 -17.03 -3.21
N ALA A 32 -23.50 -16.38 -4.37
CA ALA A 32 -24.12 -16.87 -5.61
C ALA A 32 -23.47 -18.15 -6.14
N TRP A 33 -22.18 -18.36 -5.89
CA TRP A 33 -21.43 -19.52 -6.36
C TRP A 33 -21.29 -20.62 -5.32
N SER A 34 -21.75 -20.38 -4.09
CA SER A 34 -21.86 -21.41 -3.06
C SER A 34 -23.27 -21.99 -3.08
N TYR A 35 -23.39 -23.30 -3.26
CA TYR A 35 -24.69 -23.95 -3.35
C TYR A 35 -24.62 -25.37 -2.81
N ASP A 36 -25.76 -25.83 -2.31
CA ASP A 36 -25.92 -27.18 -1.79
C ASP A 36 -26.68 -28.01 -2.81
N TYR A 37 -26.25 -29.24 -2.99
CA TYR A 37 -27.00 -30.21 -3.77
C TYR A 37 -27.07 -31.54 -3.04
N ASN A 38 -28.16 -32.27 -3.24
CA ASN A 38 -28.39 -33.56 -2.60
C ASN A 38 -28.16 -34.68 -3.61
N VAL A 39 -27.45 -35.73 -3.20
CA VAL A 39 -27.37 -37.00 -3.92
C VAL A 39 -27.78 -38.13 -2.97
N GLY A 40 -29.00 -38.63 -3.17
CA GLY A 40 -29.62 -39.58 -2.25
C GLY A 40 -29.98 -38.90 -0.91
N PHE A 41 -29.50 -39.48 0.19
CA PHE A 41 -29.71 -38.95 1.55
C PHE A 41 -28.55 -38.07 2.05
N GLU A 42 -27.57 -37.78 1.19
CA GLU A 42 -26.40 -36.97 1.53
C GLU A 42 -26.47 -35.59 0.87
N THR A 43 -26.19 -34.55 1.67
CA THR A 43 -26.08 -33.16 1.22
C THR A 43 -24.61 -32.79 1.01
N TYR A 44 -24.30 -32.24 -0.16
CA TYR A 44 -22.96 -31.82 -0.54
C TYR A 44 -22.93 -30.29 -0.67
N HIS A 45 -21.98 -29.68 0.04
CA HIS A 45 -21.77 -28.23 0.03
C HIS A 45 -20.68 -27.88 -0.98
N VAL A 46 -21.02 -27.10 -2.01
CA VAL A 46 -20.06 -26.54 -2.96
C VAL A 46 -19.72 -25.12 -2.52
N THR A 47 -18.44 -24.86 -2.23
CA THR A 47 -17.97 -23.52 -1.86
C THR A 47 -17.49 -22.74 -3.07
N ALA A 48 -17.57 -21.42 -2.99
CA ALA A 48 -17.00 -20.53 -3.99
C ALA A 48 -15.50 -20.83 -4.27
N PRO A 49 -15.02 -20.60 -5.50
CA PRO A 49 -13.65 -20.90 -5.88
C PRO A 49 -12.61 -20.08 -5.11
N ALA A 50 -11.44 -20.67 -4.90
CA ALA A 50 -10.36 -20.07 -4.10
C ALA A 50 -9.92 -18.67 -4.56
N SER A 51 -9.99 -18.34 -5.86
CA SER A 51 -9.62 -17.00 -6.34
C SER A 51 -10.60 -15.91 -5.90
N VAL A 52 -11.90 -16.24 -5.79
CA VAL A 52 -12.92 -15.31 -5.28
C VAL A 52 -12.72 -15.11 -3.78
N ASN A 53 -12.51 -16.21 -3.05
CA ASN A 53 -12.26 -16.16 -1.61
C ASN A 53 -10.97 -15.39 -1.28
N PHE A 54 -9.93 -15.50 -2.11
CA PHE A 54 -8.71 -14.72 -1.97
C PHE A 54 -8.94 -13.22 -2.21
N MET A 55 -9.71 -12.85 -3.24
CA MET A 55 -10.11 -11.45 -3.44
C MET A 55 -10.95 -10.92 -2.28
N LEU A 56 -11.84 -11.74 -1.69
CA LEU A 56 -12.60 -11.36 -0.50
C LEU A 56 -11.72 -11.25 0.76
N PHE A 57 -10.69 -12.07 0.87
CA PHE A 57 -9.66 -11.88 1.90
C PHE A 57 -8.91 -10.56 1.70
N ASN A 58 -8.57 -10.19 0.47
CA ASN A 58 -7.87 -8.95 0.17
C ASN A 58 -8.65 -7.71 0.63
N THR A 59 -9.98 -7.72 0.53
CA THR A 59 -10.77 -6.58 1.00
C THR A 59 -10.69 -6.43 2.52
N VAL A 60 -10.86 -7.53 3.26
CA VAL A 60 -10.71 -7.53 4.73
C VAL A 60 -9.30 -7.12 5.14
N TRP A 61 -8.27 -7.66 4.47
CA TRP A 61 -6.87 -7.27 4.67
C TRP A 61 -6.65 -5.78 4.43
N THR A 62 -7.25 -5.23 3.37
CA THR A 62 -7.11 -3.81 3.00
C THR A 62 -7.72 -2.91 4.06
N ILE A 63 -8.88 -3.26 4.62
CA ILE A 63 -9.47 -2.54 5.76
C ILE A 63 -8.47 -2.46 6.93
N LEU A 64 -7.82 -3.58 7.28
CA LEU A 64 -6.81 -3.60 8.36
C LEU A 64 -5.60 -2.69 8.05
N VAL A 65 -5.12 -2.72 6.80
CA VAL A 65 -4.03 -1.85 6.33
C VAL A 65 -4.43 -0.38 6.37
N LEU A 66 -5.65 -0.04 5.95
CA LEU A 66 -6.17 1.33 6.00
C LEU A 66 -6.28 1.82 7.45
N VAL A 67 -6.76 0.98 8.37
CA VAL A 67 -6.78 1.29 9.81
C VAL A 67 -5.35 1.57 10.31
N TYR A 68 -4.38 0.72 9.97
CA TYR A 68 -2.98 0.94 10.34
C TYR A 68 -2.45 2.27 9.78
N LEU A 69 -2.65 2.55 8.49
CA LEU A 69 -2.12 3.74 7.82
C LEU A 69 -2.79 5.05 8.27
N THR A 70 -4.02 5.00 8.79
CA THR A 70 -4.79 6.19 9.20
C THR A 70 -4.78 6.45 10.70
N VAL A 71 -4.80 5.41 11.53
CA VAL A 71 -4.93 5.51 13.00
C VAL A 71 -3.56 5.63 13.66
N VAL A 72 -2.59 4.80 13.27
CA VAL A 72 -1.28 4.74 13.91
C VAL A 72 -0.52 6.07 13.85
N PRO A 73 -0.39 6.77 12.70
CA PRO A 73 0.32 8.05 12.69
C PRO A 73 -0.39 9.17 13.47
N ARG A 74 -1.69 9.03 13.75
CA ARG A 74 -2.46 10.03 14.52
C ARG A 74 -2.40 9.82 16.03
N LEU A 75 -2.33 8.57 16.49
CA LEU A 75 -2.43 8.24 17.91
C LEU A 75 -1.10 7.79 18.53
N LEU A 76 -0.20 7.19 17.74
CA LEU A 76 0.97 6.47 18.26
C LEU A 76 2.22 6.78 17.43
N ALA A 77 2.59 8.07 17.33
CA ALA A 77 3.78 8.52 16.60
C ALA A 77 5.08 7.82 17.05
N SER A 78 5.17 7.43 18.33
CA SER A 78 6.31 6.68 18.89
C SER A 78 6.40 5.22 18.43
N LEU A 79 5.30 4.63 17.94
CA LEU A 79 5.26 3.24 17.47
C LEU A 79 5.23 3.14 15.93
N TYR A 80 5.07 4.27 15.23
CA TYR A 80 5.05 4.28 13.77
C TYR A 80 6.42 3.92 13.20
N HIS A 81 6.56 2.68 12.75
CA HIS A 81 7.72 2.25 11.97
C HIS A 81 7.39 2.42 10.49
N SER A 82 8.04 3.38 9.86
CA SER A 82 7.90 3.69 8.44
C SER A 82 8.22 2.48 7.55
N LEU A 83 9.10 1.57 8.01
CA LEU A 83 9.41 0.31 7.33
C LEU A 83 8.21 -0.66 7.32
N ILE A 84 7.43 -0.73 8.41
CA ILE A 84 6.21 -1.57 8.45
C ILE A 84 5.17 -1.02 7.49
N ALA A 85 4.98 0.31 7.44
CA ALA A 85 4.05 0.92 6.50
C ALA A 85 4.42 0.59 5.04
N LEU A 86 5.72 0.65 4.70
CA LEU A 86 6.22 0.29 3.37
C LEU A 86 5.99 -1.19 3.04
N VAL A 87 6.24 -2.10 3.98
CA VAL A 87 5.98 -3.54 3.81
C VAL A 87 4.48 -3.80 3.62
N LEU A 88 3.61 -3.18 4.41
CA LEU A 88 2.16 -3.33 4.26
C LEU A 88 1.67 -2.84 2.90
N LEU A 89 2.19 -1.71 2.41
CA LEU A 89 1.89 -1.22 1.06
C LEU A 89 2.36 -2.20 -0.03
N ALA A 90 3.56 -2.78 0.11
CA ALA A 90 4.11 -3.73 -0.84
C ALA A 90 3.30 -5.03 -0.90
N VAL A 91 3.00 -5.62 0.26
CA VAL A 91 2.20 -6.85 0.37
C VAL A 91 0.79 -6.63 -0.17
N THR A 92 0.16 -5.51 0.17
CA THR A 92 -1.20 -5.18 -0.31
C THR A 92 -1.23 -4.99 -1.82
N THR A 93 -0.22 -4.30 -2.38
CA THR A 93 -0.05 -4.19 -3.83
C THR A 93 0.04 -5.56 -4.49
N LEU A 94 0.87 -6.47 -3.96
CA LEU A 94 1.03 -7.81 -4.52
C LEU A 94 -0.25 -8.64 -4.44
N PHE A 95 -0.97 -8.56 -3.31
CA PHE A 95 -2.22 -9.26 -3.11
C PHE A 95 -3.28 -8.83 -4.13
N TRP A 96 -3.49 -7.52 -4.30
CA TRP A 96 -4.44 -7.00 -5.28
C TRP A 96 -4.06 -7.34 -6.72
N PHE A 97 -2.78 -7.29 -7.06
CA PHE A 97 -2.30 -7.70 -8.39
C PHE A 97 -2.58 -9.18 -8.67
N ALA A 98 -2.11 -10.06 -7.78
CA ALA A 98 -2.23 -11.50 -7.94
C ALA A 98 -3.71 -11.94 -7.92
N GLY A 99 -4.51 -11.36 -7.01
CA GLY A 99 -5.93 -11.67 -6.89
C GLY A 99 -6.74 -11.25 -8.11
N SER A 100 -6.46 -10.06 -8.64
CA SER A 100 -7.14 -9.55 -9.84
C SER A 100 -6.81 -10.41 -11.06
N ILE A 101 -5.55 -10.80 -11.26
CA ILE A 101 -5.15 -11.70 -12.35
C ILE A 101 -5.77 -13.09 -12.18
N ALA A 102 -5.75 -13.66 -10.97
CA ALA A 102 -6.33 -14.97 -10.71
C ALA A 102 -7.85 -14.99 -10.98
N LEU A 103 -8.56 -13.92 -10.63
CA LEU A 103 -9.99 -13.80 -10.91
C LEU A 103 -10.25 -13.56 -12.41
N ALA A 104 -9.43 -12.75 -13.08
CA ALA A 104 -9.52 -12.51 -14.52
C ALA A 104 -9.35 -13.79 -15.34
N VAL A 105 -8.31 -14.59 -15.04
CA VAL A 105 -8.05 -15.86 -15.73
C VAL A 105 -9.17 -16.86 -15.52
N ARG A 106 -9.79 -16.87 -14.32
CA ARG A 106 -10.94 -17.73 -14.04
C ARG A 106 -12.18 -17.34 -14.84
N LEU A 107 -12.46 -16.03 -14.95
CA LEU A 107 -13.65 -15.53 -15.63
C LEU A 107 -13.55 -15.74 -17.15
N GLY A 108 -12.35 -15.57 -17.71
CA GLY A 108 -12.15 -15.60 -19.16
C GLY A 108 -12.96 -14.50 -19.88
N ALA A 109 -13.00 -14.57 -21.21
CA ALA A 109 -13.70 -13.62 -22.06
C ALA A 109 -15.14 -14.07 -22.41
N HIS A 110 -15.84 -14.71 -21.48
CA HIS A 110 -17.20 -15.18 -21.76
C HIS A 110 -18.24 -14.08 -21.53
N THR A 111 -18.99 -13.76 -22.58
CA THR A 111 -20.18 -12.91 -22.52
C THR A 111 -21.39 -13.79 -22.22
N CYS A 112 -21.96 -13.59 -21.03
CA CYS A 112 -23.11 -14.36 -20.57
C CYS A 112 -24.40 -13.64 -21.03
N GLY A 113 -25.22 -14.31 -21.85
CA GLY A 113 -26.46 -13.78 -22.42
C GLY A 113 -27.67 -14.06 -21.54
N GLY A 114 -27.98 -13.14 -20.61
CA GLY A 114 -29.26 -13.03 -19.90
C GLY A 114 -29.64 -14.17 -18.93
N GLY A 115 -29.53 -13.90 -17.62
CA GLY A 115 -30.01 -14.77 -16.53
C GLY A 115 -29.34 -14.44 -15.19
N ASP A 116 -29.88 -14.92 -14.06
CA ASP A 116 -29.33 -14.63 -12.71
C ASP A 116 -27.88 -15.11 -12.56
N PHE A 117 -27.52 -16.21 -13.22
CA PHE A 117 -26.14 -16.67 -13.31
C PHE A 117 -25.25 -15.59 -13.94
N CYS A 118 -25.69 -14.91 -15.00
CA CYS A 118 -24.90 -13.86 -15.65
C CYS A 118 -24.65 -12.66 -14.76
N THR A 119 -25.58 -12.30 -13.87
CA THR A 119 -25.39 -11.19 -12.92
C THR A 119 -24.21 -11.44 -11.99
N SER A 120 -24.04 -12.69 -11.52
CA SER A 120 -22.90 -13.06 -10.68
C SER A 120 -21.55 -13.00 -11.44
N TYR A 121 -21.51 -13.42 -12.71
CA TYR A 121 -20.32 -13.30 -13.55
C TYR A 121 -19.96 -11.85 -13.85
N GLN A 122 -20.94 -11.00 -14.17
CA GLN A 122 -20.74 -9.57 -14.38
C GLN A 122 -20.24 -8.87 -13.11
N SER A 123 -20.76 -9.27 -11.95
CA SER A 123 -20.30 -8.77 -10.65
C SER A 123 -18.84 -9.14 -10.39
N ALA A 124 -18.43 -10.37 -10.72
CA ALA A 124 -17.05 -10.81 -10.62
C ALA A 124 -16.11 -10.10 -11.62
N GLN A 125 -16.59 -9.79 -12.83
CA GLN A 125 -15.85 -8.97 -13.81
C GLN A 125 -15.66 -7.53 -13.31
N ALA A 126 -16.71 -6.92 -12.76
CA ALA A 126 -16.63 -5.60 -12.14
C ALA A 126 -15.66 -5.60 -10.94
N ALA A 127 -15.74 -6.60 -10.06
CA ALA A 127 -14.82 -6.76 -8.94
C ALA A 127 -13.36 -6.92 -9.41
N THR A 128 -13.13 -7.61 -10.52
CA THR A 128 -11.79 -7.71 -11.13
C THR A 128 -11.27 -6.35 -11.59
N ALA A 129 -12.11 -5.53 -12.23
CA ALA A 129 -11.73 -4.19 -12.67
C ALA A 129 -11.44 -3.26 -11.48
N PHE A 130 -12.29 -3.26 -10.45
CA PHE A 130 -12.04 -2.50 -9.23
C PHE A 130 -10.76 -2.96 -8.52
N GLY A 131 -10.47 -4.27 -8.52
CA GLY A 131 -9.22 -4.81 -8.01
C GLY A 131 -7.98 -4.23 -8.69
N PHE A 132 -8.00 -4.06 -10.01
CA PHE A 132 -6.90 -3.40 -10.73
C PHE A 132 -6.79 -1.90 -10.41
N PHE A 133 -7.90 -1.20 -10.22
CA PHE A 133 -7.84 0.20 -9.79
C PHE A 133 -7.26 0.33 -8.38
N ILE A 134 -7.66 -0.53 -7.44
CA ILE A 134 -7.09 -0.57 -6.09
C ILE A 134 -5.59 -0.90 -6.15
N TRP A 135 -5.20 -1.88 -6.96
CA TRP A 135 -3.79 -2.20 -7.22
C TRP A 135 -3.00 -0.98 -7.71
N ALA A 136 -3.53 -0.25 -8.68
CA ALA A 136 -2.85 0.93 -9.24
C ALA A 136 -2.67 2.04 -8.19
N LEU A 137 -3.70 2.28 -7.35
CA LEU A 137 -3.63 3.25 -6.26
C LEU A 137 -2.59 2.85 -5.20
N PHE A 138 -2.57 1.57 -4.79
CA PHE A 138 -1.56 1.06 -3.85
C PHE A 138 -0.16 1.10 -4.43
N THR A 139 0.00 0.78 -5.72
CA THR A 139 1.29 0.88 -6.42
C THR A 139 1.79 2.32 -6.43
N ALA A 140 0.92 3.29 -6.73
CA ALA A 140 1.28 4.70 -6.69
C ALA A 140 1.74 5.11 -5.29
N LEU A 141 0.99 4.75 -4.24
CA LEU A 141 1.37 5.02 -2.85
C LEU A 141 2.71 4.38 -2.49
N LEU A 142 2.92 3.12 -2.87
CA LEU A 142 4.15 2.38 -2.62
C LEU A 142 5.36 3.06 -3.27
N VAL A 143 5.23 3.48 -4.54
CA VAL A 143 6.30 4.15 -5.28
C VAL A 143 6.64 5.48 -4.62
N PHE A 144 5.65 6.30 -4.27
CA PHE A 144 5.91 7.57 -3.61
C PHE A 144 6.59 7.40 -2.24
N GLU A 145 6.14 6.43 -1.44
CA GLU A 145 6.75 6.13 -0.13
C GLU A 145 8.20 5.63 -0.30
N ALA A 146 8.43 4.72 -1.26
CA ALA A 146 9.76 4.18 -1.56
C ALA A 146 10.75 5.25 -2.04
N LEU A 147 10.30 6.15 -2.94
CA LEU A 147 11.10 7.28 -3.40
C LEU A 147 11.41 8.25 -2.25
N GLY A 148 10.45 8.49 -1.35
CA GLY A 148 10.66 9.28 -0.14
C GLY A 148 11.76 8.69 0.75
N PHE A 149 11.74 7.37 0.96
CA PHE A 149 12.77 6.66 1.71
C PHE A 149 14.16 6.75 1.09
N LEU A 150 14.26 6.53 -0.23
CA LEU A 150 15.52 6.60 -0.96
C LEU A 150 16.14 8.01 -0.90
N GLN A 151 15.33 9.05 -1.05
CA GLN A 151 15.80 10.45 -0.99
C GLN A 151 16.34 10.84 0.40
N HIS A 152 15.70 10.40 1.49
CA HIS A 152 16.20 10.65 2.85
C HIS A 152 17.52 9.93 3.13
N GLY A 153 17.67 8.69 2.65
CA GLY A 153 18.93 7.95 2.77
C GLY A 153 20.11 8.61 2.02
N ILE A 154 19.86 9.17 0.84
CA ILE A 154 20.89 9.86 0.04
C ILE A 154 21.31 11.20 0.68
N LYS A 155 20.36 12.01 1.17
CA LYS A 155 20.66 13.27 1.86
C LYS A 155 21.40 13.06 3.19
N GLY A 156 21.08 12.01 3.93
CA GLY A 156 21.79 11.65 5.16
C GLY A 156 23.26 11.30 4.91
N ARG A 157 23.56 10.61 3.80
CA ARG A 157 24.94 10.29 3.40
C ARG A 157 25.74 11.51 2.94
N ALA A 158 25.13 12.42 2.17
CA ALA A 158 25.79 13.65 1.73
C ALA A 158 26.19 14.57 2.91
N ASN A 159 25.37 14.64 3.96
CA ASN A 159 25.68 15.42 5.16
C ASN A 159 26.77 14.75 6.03
N ALA A 160 26.83 13.42 6.05
CA ALA A 160 27.88 12.69 6.77
C ALA A 160 29.28 12.94 6.15
N ASP A 161 29.36 13.02 4.82
CA ASP A 161 30.61 13.28 4.09
C ASP A 161 31.10 14.73 4.27
N GLY A 162 30.19 15.70 4.36
CA GLY A 162 30.54 17.11 4.61
C GLY A 162 31.04 17.38 6.03
N THR A 163 30.57 16.61 7.02
CA THR A 163 30.96 16.79 8.44
C THR A 163 32.34 16.18 8.72
N GLY A 164 32.73 15.11 8.01
CA GLY A 164 34.06 14.50 8.12
C GLY A 164 35.20 15.41 7.64
N THR A 165 34.95 16.25 6.63
CA THR A 165 35.95 17.17 6.06
C THR A 165 36.16 18.44 6.90
N GLN A 166 35.22 18.79 7.78
CA GLN A 166 35.36 19.96 8.66
C GLN A 166 36.15 19.66 9.95
N MET A 167 36.22 18.40 10.39
CA MET A 167 37.02 18.03 11.57
C MET A 167 38.53 18.00 11.31
N THR A 168 38.98 17.98 10.06
CA THR A 168 40.41 17.95 9.71
C THR A 168 41.05 19.33 9.52
N SER A 169 40.27 20.42 9.52
CA SER A 169 40.79 21.78 9.27
C SER A 169 41.02 22.64 10.53
N GLN A 170 40.81 22.12 11.74
CA GLN A 170 40.91 22.92 12.96
C GLN A 170 41.87 22.31 14.00
N THR A 171 43.11 22.06 13.60
CA THR A 171 44.24 21.86 14.52
C THR A 171 45.49 22.55 14.01
N ALA A 172 45.57 23.87 14.18
CA ALA A 172 46.84 24.59 14.27
C ALA A 172 46.61 25.92 15.01
N PRO A 173 46.99 26.06 16.30
CA PRO A 173 47.04 27.36 16.95
C PRO A 173 48.37 28.05 16.58
N GLU A 174 48.33 29.00 15.65
CA GLU A 174 49.44 29.93 15.44
C GLU A 174 49.60 30.81 16.69
N THR A 175 50.72 30.62 17.39
CA THR A 175 51.09 31.43 18.55
C THR A 175 52.34 32.23 18.18
N TYR A 176 52.18 33.51 17.84
CA TYR A 176 53.29 34.47 17.80
C TYR A 176 52.82 35.83 18.35
N PRO A 177 53.30 36.26 19.53
CA PRO A 177 53.16 37.64 19.99
C PRO A 177 54.18 38.55 19.28
N GLN A 178 53.70 39.63 18.68
CA GLN A 178 54.53 40.69 18.12
C GLN A 178 55.18 41.56 19.21
N ALA A 179 56.40 42.02 18.95
CA ALA A 179 57.09 43.08 19.70
C ALA A 179 57.53 44.19 18.73
N PRO A 180 57.92 45.38 19.20
CA PRO A 180 57.18 46.32 20.04
C PRO A 180 56.97 47.66 19.28
N GLN A 181 55.89 48.39 19.53
CA GLN A 181 55.71 49.76 19.02
C GLN A 181 55.75 50.79 20.15
N ALA A 182 56.63 51.77 19.94
CA ALA A 182 56.92 52.89 20.81
C ALA A 182 55.78 53.93 20.85
N ALA A 183 55.57 54.52 22.03
CA ALA A 183 54.91 55.82 22.25
C ALA A 183 55.48 56.37 23.58
N GLN A 184 56.31 57.42 23.59
CA GLN A 184 55.92 58.85 23.57
C GLN A 184 54.92 59.16 24.71
N VAL A 185 55.39 59.54 25.90
CA VAL A 185 55.43 60.88 26.52
C VAL A 185 56.20 60.78 27.84
#